data_AF-F0ZHU9-F1
#
_entry.id   AF-F0ZHU9-F1
#
_cell.length_a   1.000
_cell.length_b   1.000
_cell.length_c   1.000
_cell.angle_alpha   90.00
_cell.angle_beta   90.00
_cell.angle_gamma   90.00
#
_symmetry.space_group_name_H-M   'P 1'
#
loop_
_entity.id
_entity.type
_entity.pdbx_description
1 polymer ?
#
loop_
_entity_poly.entity_id
_entity_poly.type
_entity_poly.pdbx_seq_one_letter_code
_entity_poly.pdbx_strand_id
1 'polypeptide(L)'
;MITFTENKSSTINTYNNTNNNNNNNNNTTTKKKLLKNILILLFLFSLINLILLKKINFNFKNNQQYHKKYYHNNINNKNDNDNNNDNNDIDSNSFVKKKIIDSFDYSSFSNSNSLIDNNMEGIKKVFWPSVYFKKQGDVLPIEWNKCTLTKLGIDTNSKSIGYAHIELDSENGKLILSPTSQNYDKDIYSYSRDNSYESDVNKIKKKLDQKVIIAHAKSCPFHELEISNSIIHKDLQIEKQLYPPVKVGVGVLVEDSDNQRILITKRAETLRIFPGVWVLPGGHMEQSETIFETGLRELEEEVGIDKSMVDLDSLKVIGIFESSYPILLAHDKLPGDHHIVIFISVKLNNNNGNNNEKSPVNLKLQEEEVQIGAWVSKSLMVKIMDGISTEYDLFNNLKGDNTNNNNNDIKRQTHLKKNKEESIEVVYPINSKNEQEKLRGDQVMDMFFKGTDNIAIGTIYILKQYLNSDD
;
A
#
# COMPACT_ATOMS: atom_id res chain seq x y z
N MET A 1 23.97 -10.80 -34.52
CA MET A 1 23.66 -12.18 -34.96
C MET A 1 22.31 -12.55 -34.37
N ILE A 2 21.21 -12.08 -34.96
CA ILE A 2 19.85 -12.60 -34.72
C ILE A 2 19.13 -12.48 -36.07
N THR A 3 18.89 -13.64 -36.67
CA THR A 3 18.20 -13.87 -37.95
C THR A 3 16.69 -13.99 -37.71
N PHE A 4 15.88 -13.27 -38.49
CA PHE A 4 14.45 -13.54 -38.62
C PHE A 4 14.23 -14.56 -39.74
N THR A 5 13.64 -15.70 -39.42
CA THR A 5 13.14 -16.70 -40.39
C THR A 5 11.64 -16.49 -40.60
N GLU A 6 11.25 -16.06 -41.79
CA GLU A 6 9.87 -16.07 -42.27
C GLU A 6 9.49 -17.48 -42.73
N ASN A 7 8.46 -18.08 -42.13
CA ASN A 7 7.80 -19.25 -42.69
C ASN A 7 6.57 -18.83 -43.50
N LYS A 8 6.68 -19.01 -44.83
CA LYS A 8 5.57 -18.91 -45.78
C LYS A 8 4.66 -20.14 -45.68
N SER A 9 3.37 -19.91 -45.50
CA SER A 9 2.34 -20.86 -45.93
C SER A 9 1.76 -20.43 -47.27
N SER A 10 1.73 -21.34 -48.22
CA SER A 10 1.18 -21.21 -49.57
C SER A 10 -0.07 -22.07 -49.72
N THR A 11 -1.20 -21.49 -50.14
CA THR A 11 -2.10 -22.04 -51.18
C THR A 11 -3.20 -21.01 -51.48
N ILE A 12 -3.08 -20.32 -52.63
CA ILE A 12 -3.93 -20.45 -53.83
C ILE A 12 -5.40 -20.11 -53.59
N ASN A 13 -5.82 -18.94 -54.07
CA ASN A 13 -6.92 -18.88 -55.03
C ASN A 13 -6.83 -17.63 -55.92
N THR A 14 -6.96 -17.93 -57.21
CA THR A 14 -6.88 -17.08 -58.40
C THR A 14 -8.05 -16.11 -58.52
N TYR A 15 -7.80 -14.88 -58.97
CA TYR A 15 -8.61 -14.22 -60.00
C TYR A 15 -7.80 -13.14 -60.74
N ASN A 16 -7.82 -13.24 -62.06
CA ASN A 16 -7.22 -12.32 -63.04
C ASN A 16 -7.85 -10.91 -62.96
N ASN A 17 -7.09 -9.83 -63.19
CA ASN A 17 -7.00 -9.19 -64.53
C ASN A 17 -6.15 -7.90 -64.56
N THR A 18 -5.39 -7.76 -65.65
CA THR A 18 -4.98 -6.54 -66.39
C THR A 18 -4.05 -5.44 -65.80
N ASN A 19 -2.93 -5.30 -66.53
CA ASN A 19 -2.34 -4.07 -67.08
C ASN A 19 -1.20 -3.31 -66.35
N ASN A 20 -0.02 -3.46 -66.97
CA ASN A 20 0.95 -2.43 -67.38
C ASN A 20 1.76 -1.67 -66.32
N ASN A 21 3.00 -2.15 -66.16
CA ASN A 21 4.25 -1.40 -66.41
C ASN A 21 4.16 0.13 -66.31
N ASN A 22 4.49 0.69 -65.14
CA ASN A 22 5.16 2.01 -65.00
C ASN A 22 5.56 2.43 -63.56
N ASN A 23 5.91 1.51 -62.64
CA ASN A 23 6.13 1.88 -61.23
C ASN A 23 7.51 1.57 -60.60
N ASN A 24 8.49 1.08 -61.36
CA ASN A 24 9.77 0.68 -60.77
C ASN A 24 10.76 1.83 -60.45
N ASN A 25 10.57 3.04 -61.00
CA ASN A 25 11.47 4.18 -60.73
C ASN A 25 11.02 5.11 -59.59
N ASN A 26 9.74 5.07 -59.18
CA ASN A 26 9.24 5.92 -58.10
C ASN A 26 9.48 5.30 -56.71
N ASN A 27 9.44 3.97 -56.59
CA ASN A 27 9.64 3.29 -55.31
C ASN A 27 11.07 3.37 -54.77
N THR A 28 12.09 3.42 -55.64
CA THR A 28 13.49 3.59 -55.25
C THR A 28 13.77 4.98 -54.69
N THR A 29 13.13 6.00 -55.24
CA THR A 29 13.30 7.40 -54.82
C THR A 29 12.61 7.65 -53.48
N THR A 30 11.43 7.09 -53.27
CA THR A 30 10.69 7.17 -52.00
C THR A 30 11.39 6.40 -50.88
N LYS A 31 11.93 5.19 -51.14
CA LYS A 31 12.71 4.43 -50.17
C LYS A 31 14.01 5.13 -49.78
N LYS A 32 14.72 5.76 -50.72
CA LYS A 32 15.92 6.58 -50.42
C LYS A 32 15.57 7.81 -49.57
N LYS A 33 14.42 8.44 -49.81
CA LYS A 33 13.94 9.58 -49.02
C LYS A 33 13.54 9.18 -47.60
N LEU A 34 12.89 8.01 -47.44
CA LEU A 34 12.54 7.43 -46.14
C LEU A 34 13.79 7.07 -45.32
N LEU A 35 14.79 6.42 -45.95
CA LEU A 35 16.04 6.07 -45.29
C LEU A 35 16.83 7.31 -44.84
N LYS A 36 16.83 8.37 -45.65
CA LYS A 36 17.46 9.65 -45.30
C LYS A 36 16.77 10.31 -44.09
N ASN A 37 15.44 10.25 -44.02
CA ASN A 37 14.69 10.79 -42.87
C ASN A 37 14.95 9.99 -41.58
N ILE A 38 15.05 8.65 -41.67
CA ILE A 38 15.39 7.80 -40.52
C ILE A 38 16.80 8.12 -40.01
N LEU A 39 17.77 8.28 -40.90
CA LEU A 39 19.14 8.65 -40.53
C LEU A 39 19.22 10.03 -39.85
N ILE A 40 18.42 11.00 -40.33
CA ILE A 40 18.31 12.32 -39.68
C ILE A 40 17.72 12.20 -38.28
N LEU A 41 16.68 11.38 -38.08
CA LEU A 41 16.07 11.16 -36.77
C LEU A 41 17.05 10.53 -35.78
N LEU A 42 17.80 9.51 -36.21
CA LEU A 42 18.81 8.86 -35.39
C LEU A 42 19.95 9.83 -35.01
N PHE A 43 20.36 10.69 -35.93
CA PHE A 43 21.35 11.73 -35.65
C PHE A 43 20.84 12.76 -34.65
N LEU A 44 19.60 13.22 -34.78
CA LEU A 44 18.96 14.14 -33.83
C LEU A 44 18.83 13.51 -32.44
N PHE A 45 18.46 12.23 -32.36
CA PHE A 45 18.35 11.49 -31.11
C PHE A 45 19.73 11.36 -30.41
N SER A 46 20.78 11.09 -31.19
CA SER A 46 22.16 11.07 -30.70
C SER A 46 22.61 12.45 -30.19
N LEU A 47 22.27 13.52 -30.90
CA LEU A 47 22.61 14.89 -30.51
C LEU A 47 21.89 15.31 -29.22
N ILE A 48 20.61 14.96 -29.07
CA ILE A 48 19.83 15.20 -27.84
C ILE A 48 20.45 14.46 -26.65
N ASN A 49 20.82 13.19 -26.82
CA ASN A 49 21.51 12.43 -25.78
C ASN A 49 22.86 13.05 -25.40
N LEU A 50 23.62 13.57 -26.37
CA LEU A 50 24.88 14.25 -26.10
C LEU A 50 24.69 15.58 -25.33
N ILE A 51 23.63 16.32 -25.64
CA ILE A 51 23.25 17.56 -24.91
C ILE A 51 22.82 17.22 -23.48
N LEU A 52 22.03 16.16 -23.29
CA LEU A 52 21.62 15.68 -21.96
C LEU A 52 22.82 15.24 -21.13
N LEU A 53 23.75 14.48 -21.71
CA LEU A 53 25.00 14.08 -21.04
C LEU A 53 25.88 15.28 -20.68
N LYS A 54 25.99 16.29 -21.57
CA LYS A 54 26.69 17.55 -21.24
C LYS A 54 26.02 18.32 -20.11
N LYS A 55 24.68 18.36 -20.06
CA LYS A 55 23.92 19.06 -19.02
C LYS A 55 24.08 18.38 -17.65
N ILE A 56 24.09 17.04 -17.61
CA ILE A 56 24.41 16.24 -16.42
C ILE A 56 25.84 16.54 -15.95
N ASN A 57 26.82 16.52 -16.85
CA ASN A 57 28.22 16.77 -16.51
C ASN A 57 28.48 18.22 -16.05
N PHE A 58 27.74 19.20 -16.60
CA PHE A 58 27.78 20.60 -16.17
C PHE A 58 27.20 20.79 -14.75
N ASN A 59 26.08 20.12 -14.43
CA ASN A 59 25.52 20.12 -13.07
C ASN A 59 26.48 19.46 -12.06
N PHE A 60 27.18 18.39 -12.47
CA PHE A 60 28.17 17.72 -11.62
C PHE A 60 29.37 18.62 -11.29
N LYS A 61 29.90 19.36 -12.27
CA LYS A 61 30.98 20.33 -12.06
C LYS A 61 30.57 21.51 -11.19
N ASN A 62 29.35 22.03 -11.37
CA ASN A 62 28.84 23.11 -10.52
C ASN A 62 28.69 22.63 -9.06
N ASN A 63 28.15 21.44 -8.82
CA ASN A 63 28.03 20.87 -7.47
C ASN A 63 29.40 20.66 -6.79
N GLN A 64 30.43 20.20 -7.52
CA GLN A 64 31.79 20.13 -6.96
C GLN A 64 32.37 21.50 -6.60
N GLN A 65 32.02 22.55 -7.34
CA GLN A 65 32.48 23.92 -7.08
C GLN A 65 31.74 24.54 -5.87
N TYR A 66 30.45 24.22 -5.68
CA TYR A 66 29.71 24.52 -4.46
C TYR A 66 30.29 23.81 -3.23
N HIS A 67 30.65 22.53 -3.35
CA HIS A 67 31.32 21.78 -2.28
C HIS A 67 32.68 22.37 -1.89
N LYS A 68 33.51 22.81 -2.85
CA LYS A 68 34.80 23.47 -2.54
C LYS A 68 34.62 24.79 -1.80
N LYS A 69 33.57 25.57 -2.12
CA LYS A 69 33.30 26.87 -1.49
C LYS A 69 32.74 26.71 -0.07
N TYR A 70 31.93 25.68 0.18
CA TYR A 70 31.40 25.36 1.50
C TYR A 70 32.46 24.84 2.48
N TYR A 71 33.41 24.03 2.00
CA TYR A 71 34.50 23.51 2.85
C TYR A 71 35.57 24.56 3.19
N HIS A 72 35.84 25.54 2.31
CA HIS A 72 36.79 26.62 2.62
C HIS A 72 36.25 27.64 3.63
N ASN A 73 34.94 27.91 3.62
CA ASN A 73 34.33 28.84 4.58
C ASN A 73 34.22 28.29 6.02
N ASN A 74 34.31 26.97 6.21
CA ASN A 74 34.25 26.34 7.54
C ASN A 74 35.62 26.14 8.22
N ILE A 75 36.74 26.43 7.54
CA ILE A 75 38.09 26.31 8.11
C ILE A 75 38.59 27.64 8.70
N ASN A 76 37.99 28.78 8.35
CA ASN A 76 38.44 30.10 8.81
C ASN A 76 37.73 30.63 10.08
N ASN A 77 36.90 29.82 10.76
CA ASN A 77 36.15 30.23 11.96
C ASN A 77 36.51 29.44 13.23
N LYS A 78 37.76 28.97 13.33
CA LYS A 78 38.33 28.45 14.58
C LYS A 78 39.80 28.84 14.69
N ASN A 79 40.04 30.06 15.16
CA ASN A 79 41.23 30.44 15.87
C ASN A 79 40.79 31.54 16.82
N ASP A 80 40.53 31.18 18.07
CA ASP A 80 40.96 31.93 19.24
C ASP A 80 40.61 31.13 20.51
N ASN A 81 41.58 31.15 21.42
CA ASN A 81 41.58 30.73 22.83
C ASN A 81 41.98 29.28 23.18
N ASP A 82 43.26 29.23 23.59
CA ASP A 82 43.75 28.74 24.89
C ASP A 82 44.49 27.39 24.98
N ASN A 83 45.81 27.58 25.12
CA ASN A 83 46.85 26.76 25.74
C ASN A 83 46.41 26.05 27.04
N ASN A 84 46.71 24.76 27.17
CA ASN A 84 47.73 24.27 28.10
C ASN A 84 47.94 22.75 27.99
N ASN A 85 49.19 22.37 28.27
CA ASN A 85 49.80 21.04 28.17
C ASN A 85 49.15 19.97 29.06
N ASP A 86 49.10 18.72 28.60
CA ASP A 86 50.04 17.67 29.02
C ASP A 86 49.82 16.35 28.27
N ASN A 87 50.94 15.69 27.96
CA ASN A 87 51.06 14.46 27.18
C ASN A 87 50.59 13.21 27.95
N ASN A 88 49.87 12.31 27.29
CA ASN A 88 50.22 10.88 27.18
C ASN A 88 49.23 10.12 26.27
N ASP A 89 49.75 9.04 25.68
CA ASP A 89 49.36 8.38 24.44
C ASP A 89 48.05 7.57 24.41
N ILE A 90 47.41 7.64 23.23
CA ILE A 90 46.70 6.61 22.44
C ILE A 90 45.50 5.87 23.07
N ASP A 91 44.29 6.23 22.60
CA ASP A 91 43.35 5.23 22.05
C ASP A 91 42.30 5.89 21.12
N SER A 92 42.56 5.81 19.81
CA SER A 92 41.71 6.40 18.77
C SER A 92 40.52 5.49 18.44
N ASN A 93 39.52 5.42 19.33
CA ASN A 93 38.19 4.89 19.00
C ASN A 93 37.02 5.36 19.90
N SER A 94 37.20 6.38 20.74
CA SER A 94 36.14 6.83 21.66
C SER A 94 35.43 8.13 21.27
N PHE A 95 35.93 8.90 20.29
CA PHE A 95 35.38 10.23 19.97
C PHE A 95 34.21 10.25 18.97
N VAL A 96 34.02 9.18 18.17
CA VAL A 96 32.88 9.09 17.23
C VAL A 96 31.60 8.61 17.94
N LYS A 97 31.72 7.96 19.10
CA LYS A 97 30.57 7.41 19.83
C LYS A 97 29.81 8.42 20.71
N LYS A 98 30.40 9.59 20.99
CA LYS A 98 29.82 10.57 21.92
C LYS A 98 29.11 11.77 21.25
N LYS A 99 29.17 11.90 19.93
CA LYS A 99 28.50 13.00 19.20
C LYS A 99 27.24 12.62 18.41
N ILE A 100 26.88 11.33 18.40
CA ILE A 100 25.65 10.83 17.77
C ILE A 100 24.48 10.76 18.78
N ILE A 101 24.77 10.78 20.09
CA ILE A 101 23.77 10.57 21.14
C ILE A 101 23.09 11.89 21.60
N ASP A 102 23.69 13.06 21.35
CA ASP A 102 23.16 14.35 21.85
C ASP A 102 22.41 15.20 20.79
N SER A 103 21.81 14.59 19.76
CA SER A 103 21.03 15.34 18.74
C SER A 103 19.59 14.88 18.52
N PHE A 104 19.09 13.97 19.35
CA PHE A 104 17.67 13.59 19.35
C PHE A 104 17.03 13.92 20.69
N ASP A 105 16.89 15.21 20.96
CA ASP A 105 16.09 15.68 22.07
C ASP A 105 14.63 15.87 21.61
N TYR A 106 13.83 14.81 21.71
CA TYR A 106 12.38 14.83 21.45
C TYR A 106 11.56 15.26 22.68
N SER A 107 12.19 15.80 23.73
CA SER A 107 11.53 16.13 25.00
C SER A 107 10.78 17.47 25.04
N SER A 108 10.64 18.19 23.92
CA SER A 108 10.02 19.54 23.90
C SER A 108 8.59 19.61 23.35
N PHE A 109 7.93 18.49 23.03
CA PHE A 109 6.54 18.49 22.51
C PHE A 109 5.48 18.05 23.53
N SER A 110 5.68 18.36 24.81
CA SER A 110 4.64 18.23 25.83
C SER A 110 4.70 19.40 26.81
N ASN A 111 3.95 20.46 26.49
CA ASN A 111 3.34 21.49 27.36
C ASN A 111 3.47 22.90 26.78
N SER A 112 2.42 23.39 26.15
CA SER A 112 1.94 24.77 26.33
C SER A 112 0.60 24.96 25.61
N ASN A 113 -0.48 24.92 26.40
CA ASN A 113 -1.70 25.64 26.06
C ASN A 113 -1.50 27.12 26.42
N SER A 114 -2.14 27.98 25.62
CA SER A 114 -2.20 29.45 25.72
C SER A 114 -1.00 30.23 25.16
N LEU A 115 -1.14 30.68 23.92
CA LEU A 115 -1.29 32.10 23.56
C LEU A 115 -1.65 32.17 22.07
N ILE A 116 -2.75 32.87 21.78
CA ILE A 116 -3.22 33.18 20.44
C ILE A 116 -2.22 34.18 19.85
N ASP A 117 -1.51 33.79 18.80
CA ASP A 117 -0.87 34.72 17.88
C ASP A 117 -1.37 34.44 16.46
N ASN A 118 -2.10 35.41 15.92
CA ASN A 118 -2.66 35.39 14.59
C ASN A 118 -1.56 35.70 13.57
N ASN A 119 -0.94 34.66 13.00
CA ASN A 119 -0.26 34.72 11.70
C ASN A 119 -0.30 33.33 11.05
N MET A 120 -1.15 33.18 10.01
CA MET A 120 -1.27 31.96 9.22
C MET A 120 -0.06 31.75 8.32
N GLU A 121 0.76 30.72 8.62
CA GLU A 121 1.55 29.99 7.64
C GLU A 121 1.38 28.48 7.90
N GLY A 122 0.70 27.79 6.97
CA GLY A 122 0.64 26.33 6.77
C GLY A 122 0.61 25.43 8.00
N ILE A 123 -0.59 25.14 8.53
CA ILE A 123 -0.76 24.03 9.48
C ILE A 123 -0.30 22.74 8.78
N LYS A 124 0.87 22.22 9.20
CA LYS A 124 1.39 20.94 8.72
C LYS A 124 0.40 19.86 9.14
N LYS A 125 -0.28 19.21 8.18
CA LYS A 125 -1.25 18.13 8.46
C LYS A 125 -0.60 17.12 9.42
N VAL A 126 -1.17 16.98 10.61
CA VAL A 126 -0.73 16.03 11.63
C VAL A 126 -1.34 14.68 11.28
N PHE A 127 -0.51 13.65 11.13
CA PHE A 127 -0.97 12.28 10.92
C PHE A 127 -1.01 11.56 12.26
N TRP A 128 -2.07 10.78 12.47
CA TRP A 128 -2.35 10.06 13.70
C TRP A 128 -2.80 8.63 13.41
N PRO A 129 -2.57 7.67 14.31
CA PRO A 129 -1.49 7.68 15.31
C PRO A 129 -0.10 7.59 14.64
N SER A 130 0.96 7.79 15.41
CA SER A 130 2.31 7.44 14.98
C SER A 130 2.56 5.94 15.19
N VAL A 131 3.31 5.32 14.28
CA VAL A 131 3.57 3.86 14.30
C VAL A 131 4.86 3.55 15.05
N TYR A 132 4.78 2.62 15.98
CA TYR A 132 5.87 2.14 16.82
C TYR A 132 6.00 0.62 16.71
N PHE A 133 7.18 0.12 17.04
CA PHE A 133 7.39 -1.30 17.27
C PHE A 133 7.96 -1.54 18.67
N LYS A 134 7.59 -2.68 19.27
CA LYS A 134 8.11 -3.09 20.59
C LYS A 134 9.22 -4.12 20.43
N LYS A 135 10.37 -3.87 21.08
CA LYS A 135 11.50 -4.80 21.14
C LYS A 135 12.14 -4.77 22.52
N GLN A 136 12.16 -5.92 23.19
CA GLN A 136 12.83 -6.14 24.49
C GLN A 136 12.39 -5.16 25.60
N GLY A 137 11.12 -4.72 25.56
CA GLY A 137 10.57 -3.75 26.52
C GLY A 137 10.56 -2.31 26.03
N ASP A 138 11.39 -1.96 25.04
CA ASP A 138 11.42 -0.63 24.45
C ASP A 138 10.35 -0.47 23.37
N VAL A 139 9.72 0.71 23.33
CA VAL A 139 8.76 1.12 22.30
C VAL A 139 9.41 2.21 21.45
N LEU A 140 9.77 1.86 20.21
CA LEU A 140 10.54 2.72 19.30
C LEU A 140 9.73 3.06 18.05
N PRO A 141 9.84 4.28 17.50
CA PRO A 141 9.12 4.63 16.29
C PRO A 141 9.59 3.80 15.10
N ILE A 142 8.67 3.46 14.20
CA ILE A 142 9.03 2.89 12.90
C ILE A 142 9.46 4.04 12.00
N GLU A 143 10.73 4.01 11.59
CA GLU A 143 11.29 4.94 10.63
C GLU A 143 10.61 4.74 9.26
N TRP A 144 10.28 5.85 8.59
CA TRP A 144 9.57 5.80 7.31
C TRP A 144 10.28 5.02 6.21
N ASN A 145 11.61 5.04 6.17
CA ASN A 145 12.42 4.36 5.15
C ASN A 145 12.72 2.89 5.50
N LYS A 146 12.01 2.30 6.46
CA LYS A 146 12.21 0.92 6.90
C LYS A 146 10.98 0.09 6.65
N CYS A 147 11.20 -1.19 6.35
CA CYS A 147 10.14 -2.16 6.23
C CYS A 147 9.67 -2.56 7.62
N THR A 148 8.38 -2.43 7.85
CA THR A 148 7.71 -2.77 9.11
C THR A 148 7.86 -4.25 9.43
N LEU A 149 7.67 -5.14 8.44
CA LEU A 149 7.88 -6.58 8.65
C LEU A 149 9.33 -6.89 9.05
N THR A 150 10.33 -6.25 8.42
CA THR A 150 11.74 -6.39 8.79
C THR A 150 11.97 -5.96 10.25
N LYS A 151 11.40 -4.82 10.67
CA LYS A 151 11.50 -4.32 12.07
C LYS A 151 10.88 -5.29 13.08
N LEU A 152 9.82 -5.99 12.69
CA LEU A 152 9.18 -7.04 13.50
C LEU A 152 9.95 -8.37 13.50
N GLY A 153 11.05 -8.47 12.75
CA GLY A 153 11.85 -9.70 12.66
C GLY A 153 11.16 -10.81 11.87
N ILE A 154 10.19 -10.48 11.03
CA ILE A 154 9.58 -11.41 10.07
C ILE A 154 10.59 -11.59 8.91
N ASP A 155 10.84 -12.83 8.49
CA ASP A 155 11.79 -13.13 7.42
C ASP A 155 11.24 -12.67 6.05
N THR A 156 11.53 -11.42 5.71
CA THR A 156 11.06 -10.76 4.48
C THR A 156 11.73 -11.27 3.21
N ASN A 157 12.86 -11.98 3.31
CA ASN A 157 13.55 -12.55 2.15
C ASN A 157 12.83 -13.77 1.58
N SER A 158 12.09 -14.51 2.43
CA SER A 158 11.33 -15.69 2.02
C SER A 158 9.82 -15.53 2.17
N LYS A 159 9.36 -14.59 3.01
CA LYS A 159 7.95 -14.40 3.38
C LYS A 159 7.56 -12.93 3.40
N SER A 160 6.55 -12.56 2.62
CA SER A 160 5.92 -11.22 2.68
C SER A 160 4.73 -11.16 3.64
N ILE A 161 4.64 -12.12 4.57
CA ILE A 161 3.52 -12.33 5.50
C ILE A 161 4.02 -12.91 6.83
N GLY A 162 3.41 -12.50 7.94
CA GLY A 162 3.64 -13.04 9.27
C GLY A 162 2.51 -12.69 10.23
N TYR A 163 2.83 -12.74 11.53
CA TYR A 163 1.93 -12.32 12.60
C TYR A 163 2.56 -11.20 13.41
N ALA A 164 1.73 -10.28 13.89
CA ALA A 164 2.09 -9.23 14.83
C ALA A 164 1.01 -9.11 15.91
N HIS A 165 1.40 -8.69 17.11
CA HIS A 165 0.44 -8.13 18.06
C HIS A 165 0.26 -6.65 17.73
N ILE A 166 -0.99 -6.19 17.75
CA ILE A 166 -1.37 -4.79 17.53
C ILE A 166 -1.93 -4.20 18.82
N GLU A 167 -1.38 -3.06 19.24
CA GLU A 167 -1.85 -2.26 20.36
C GLU A 167 -2.12 -0.82 19.91
N LEU A 168 -3.27 -0.26 20.29
CA LEU A 168 -3.56 1.17 20.09
C LEU A 168 -3.60 1.87 21.45
N ASP A 169 -2.60 2.72 21.69
CA ASP A 169 -2.60 3.71 22.76
C ASP A 169 -3.20 5.01 22.21
N SER A 170 -4.52 5.15 22.32
CA SER A 170 -5.26 6.32 21.82
C SER A 170 -5.00 7.59 22.62
N GLU A 171 -4.52 7.47 23.86
CA GLU A 171 -4.22 8.62 24.72
C GLU A 171 -2.92 9.30 24.27
N ASN A 172 -1.90 8.50 23.95
CA ASN A 172 -0.59 9.00 23.52
C ASN A 172 -0.36 8.93 22.01
N GLY A 173 -1.30 8.38 21.24
CA GLY A 173 -1.23 8.33 19.78
C GLY A 173 -0.26 7.37 19.20
N LYS A 174 -0.19 6.19 19.79
CA LYS A 174 0.76 5.17 19.37
C LYS A 174 0.01 3.97 18.88
N LEU A 175 0.22 3.63 17.61
CA LEU A 175 -0.04 2.29 17.11
C LEU A 175 1.23 1.48 17.33
N ILE A 176 1.20 0.49 18.22
CA ILE A 176 2.35 -0.31 18.61
C ILE A 176 2.20 -1.70 17.98
N LEU A 177 3.20 -2.11 17.20
CA LEU A 177 3.30 -3.43 16.61
C LEU A 177 4.38 -4.25 17.32
N SER A 178 4.08 -5.49 17.70
CA SER A 178 5.04 -6.34 18.43
C SER A 178 5.20 -7.71 17.76
N PRO A 179 6.41 -8.32 17.77
CA PRO A 179 6.60 -9.69 17.29
C PRO A 179 5.83 -10.72 18.13
N THR A 180 5.35 -11.81 17.52
CA THR A 180 4.56 -12.86 18.22
C THR A 180 5.38 -14.07 18.66
N SER A 181 6.67 -13.92 18.97
CA SER A 181 7.50 -15.06 19.39
C SER A 181 7.06 -15.61 20.77
N GLN A 182 7.22 -16.92 21.02
CA GLN A 182 6.74 -17.63 22.22
C GLN A 182 7.13 -17.01 23.58
N ASN A 183 8.18 -16.18 23.62
CA ASN A 183 8.59 -15.48 24.84
C ASN A 183 7.78 -14.21 25.11
N TYR A 184 7.23 -13.55 24.09
CA TYR A 184 6.40 -12.34 24.26
C TYR A 184 4.96 -12.67 24.65
N ASP A 185 4.42 -13.81 24.20
CA ASP A 185 3.07 -14.23 24.57
C ASP A 185 2.92 -14.43 26.10
N LYS A 186 3.99 -14.77 26.82
CA LYS A 186 3.96 -14.95 28.29
C LYS A 186 3.78 -13.64 29.06
N ASP A 187 4.28 -12.52 28.54
CA ASP A 187 4.19 -11.23 29.22
C ASP A 187 2.80 -10.59 29.04
N ILE A 188 2.12 -10.89 27.92
CA ILE A 188 0.82 -10.31 27.54
C ILE A 188 -0.33 -10.87 28.39
N TYR A 189 -0.36 -12.19 28.65
CA TYR A 189 -1.44 -12.83 29.43
C TYR A 189 -1.41 -12.54 30.94
N SER A 190 -0.48 -11.71 31.43
CA SER A 190 -0.37 -11.36 32.85
C SER A 190 -1.26 -10.17 33.27
N TYR A 191 -1.87 -9.46 32.30
CA TYR A 191 -2.77 -8.33 32.58
C TYR A 191 -4.17 -8.60 32.04
N SER A 192 -5.18 -8.26 32.86
CA SER A 192 -6.62 -8.23 32.58
C SER A 192 -7.44 -9.52 32.84
N ARG A 193 -7.84 -9.69 34.11
CA ARG A 193 -9.12 -10.31 34.49
C ARG A 193 -9.86 -9.33 35.39
N ASP A 194 -10.50 -8.34 34.79
CA ASP A 194 -11.55 -7.57 35.47
C ASP A 194 -12.85 -7.69 34.66
N ASN A 195 -13.81 -8.39 35.28
CA ASN A 195 -15.16 -8.59 34.80
C ASN A 195 -16.07 -7.56 35.50
N SER A 196 -16.25 -6.40 34.90
CA SER A 196 -17.35 -5.49 35.24
C SER A 196 -18.20 -5.23 33.99
N TYR A 197 -19.51 -5.08 34.24
CA TYR A 197 -20.53 -4.84 33.22
C TYR A 197 -20.37 -3.40 32.73
N GLU A 198 -19.92 -3.21 31.48
CA GLU A 198 -19.47 -1.92 30.96
C GLU A 198 -20.24 -1.51 29.70
N SER A 199 -20.43 -0.21 29.48
CA SER A 199 -21.25 0.36 28.41
C SER A 199 -20.70 0.06 27.00
N ASP A 200 -21.58 0.08 25.99
CA ASP A 200 -21.25 -0.25 24.59
C ASP A 200 -20.08 0.58 24.01
N VAL A 201 -19.91 1.82 24.47
CA VAL A 201 -18.79 2.71 24.09
C VAL A 201 -17.46 2.27 24.71
N ASN A 202 -17.48 1.75 25.94
CA ASN A 202 -16.27 1.26 26.61
C ASN A 202 -15.84 -0.11 26.09
N LYS A 203 -16.77 -0.92 25.57
CA LYS A 203 -16.47 -2.19 24.89
C LYS A 203 -15.67 -1.96 23.59
N ILE A 204 -15.98 -0.90 22.84
CA ILE A 204 -15.24 -0.49 21.62
C ILE A 204 -13.89 0.16 21.97
N LYS A 205 -13.81 0.91 23.07
CA LYS A 205 -12.55 1.52 23.57
C LYS A 205 -11.60 0.53 24.25
N LYS A 206 -12.03 -0.71 24.49
CA LYS A 206 -11.21 -1.69 25.20
C LYS A 206 -9.95 -1.98 24.40
N LYS A 207 -8.82 -1.73 25.05
CA LYS A 207 -7.43 -1.92 24.60
C LYS A 207 -7.36 -3.01 23.52
N LEU A 208 -7.33 -2.59 22.25
CA LEU A 208 -7.09 -3.48 21.13
C LEU A 208 -5.72 -4.10 21.42
N ASP A 209 -5.69 -5.36 21.82
CA ASP A 209 -4.47 -6.13 22.03
C ASP A 209 -4.76 -7.54 21.51
N GLN A 210 -4.41 -7.75 20.25
CA GLN A 210 -4.66 -9.02 19.60
C GLN A 210 -3.57 -9.38 18.61
N LYS A 211 -3.39 -10.70 18.45
CA LYS A 211 -2.56 -11.28 17.40
C LYS A 211 -3.30 -11.20 16.08
N VAL A 212 -2.69 -10.52 15.10
CA VAL A 212 -3.23 -10.37 13.75
C VAL A 212 -2.19 -10.76 12.71
N ILE A 213 -2.67 -11.15 11.53
CA ILE A 213 -1.80 -11.33 10.38
C ILE A 213 -1.32 -9.98 9.87
N ILE A 214 -0.07 -9.91 9.41
CA ILE A 214 0.52 -8.73 8.80
C ILE A 214 1.27 -9.11 7.52
N ALA A 215 1.16 -8.31 6.48
CA ALA A 215 1.86 -8.54 5.21
C ALA A 215 2.29 -7.25 4.53
N HIS A 216 3.12 -7.39 3.49
CA HIS A 216 3.35 -6.38 2.46
C HIS A 216 3.36 -7.05 1.09
N ALA A 217 3.36 -6.28 0.00
CA ALA A 217 3.60 -6.84 -1.33
C ALA A 217 5.02 -7.42 -1.43
N LYS A 218 5.28 -8.48 -2.21
CA LYS A 218 6.65 -8.99 -2.40
C LYS A 218 7.62 -7.92 -2.90
N SER A 219 7.13 -7.03 -3.76
CA SER A 219 7.86 -5.87 -4.28
C SER A 219 7.81 -4.66 -3.34
N CYS A 220 7.74 -4.88 -2.02
CA CYS A 220 7.63 -3.80 -1.03
C CYS A 220 8.80 -2.81 -1.20
N PRO A 221 8.55 -1.54 -1.56
CA PRO A 221 9.62 -0.59 -1.81
C PRO A 221 10.51 -0.33 -0.60
N PHE A 222 9.98 -0.43 0.62
CA PHE A 222 10.76 -0.23 1.83
C PHE A 222 11.66 -1.44 2.14
N HIS A 223 11.20 -2.66 1.83
CA HIS A 223 12.07 -3.83 1.90
C HIS A 223 13.16 -3.77 0.81
N GLU A 224 12.80 -3.42 -0.42
CA GLU A 224 13.75 -3.22 -1.52
C GLU A 224 14.78 -2.14 -1.20
N LEU A 225 14.38 -1.03 -0.57
CA LEU A 225 15.28 0.02 -0.10
C LEU A 225 16.29 -0.49 0.94
N GLU A 226 15.87 -1.37 1.85
CA GLU A 226 16.75 -1.95 2.87
C GLU A 226 17.83 -2.87 2.30
N ILE A 227 17.47 -3.69 1.31
CA ILE A 227 18.40 -4.65 0.69
C ILE A 227 19.16 -4.06 -0.51
N SER A 228 18.74 -2.90 -1.01
CA SER A 228 19.30 -2.25 -2.20
C SER A 228 20.74 -1.79 -1.99
N ASN A 229 21.62 -2.19 -2.92
CA ASN A 229 22.98 -1.66 -3.02
C ASN A 229 23.11 -0.44 -3.95
N SER A 230 21.99 0.10 -4.46
CA SER A 230 21.97 1.29 -5.31
C SER A 230 22.59 2.49 -4.61
N ILE A 231 23.63 3.07 -5.23
CA ILE A 231 24.23 4.33 -4.76
C ILE A 231 23.21 5.47 -4.83
N ILE A 232 22.35 5.48 -5.85
CA ILE A 232 21.31 6.51 -6.01
C ILE A 232 20.33 6.50 -4.85
N HIS A 233 19.84 5.33 -4.43
CA HIS A 233 18.93 5.23 -3.28
C HIS A 233 19.61 5.61 -1.96
N LYS A 234 20.92 5.35 -1.82
CA LYS A 234 21.69 5.76 -0.63
C LYS A 234 21.85 7.27 -0.59
N ASP A 235 22.22 7.89 -1.71
CA ASP A 235 22.37 9.34 -1.83
C ASP A 235 21.02 10.04 -1.59
N LEU A 236 19.93 9.56 -2.20
CA LEU A 236 18.59 10.11 -1.99
C LEU A 236 18.13 10.04 -0.53
N GLN A 237 18.49 8.97 0.20
CA GLN A 237 18.17 8.85 1.63
C GLN A 237 19.00 9.81 2.49
N ILE A 238 20.26 10.08 2.11
CA ILE A 238 21.13 11.04 2.81
C ILE A 238 20.68 12.48 2.53
N GLU A 239 20.32 12.79 1.29
CA GLU A 239 19.86 14.12 0.87
C GLU A 239 18.48 14.49 1.46
N LYS A 240 17.68 13.49 1.85
CA LYS A 240 16.35 13.71 2.42
C LYS A 240 16.45 14.25 3.84
N GLN A 241 16.24 15.56 3.97
CA GLN A 241 16.31 16.29 5.25
C GLN A 241 15.27 15.82 6.27
N LEU A 242 14.05 15.51 5.81
CA LEU A 242 12.94 15.09 6.67
C LEU A 242 12.17 13.95 6.00
N TYR A 243 11.94 12.91 6.80
CA TYR A 243 11.05 11.82 6.43
C TYR A 243 9.61 12.13 6.87
N PRO A 244 8.61 11.87 6.01
CA PRO A 244 7.22 11.94 6.45
C PRO A 244 6.93 10.79 7.45
N PRO A 245 5.88 10.87 8.27
CA PRO A 245 5.54 9.76 9.15
C PRO A 245 5.02 8.55 8.36
N VAL A 246 5.10 7.37 8.96
CA VAL A 246 4.29 6.22 8.54
C VAL A 246 2.85 6.53 8.91
N LYS A 247 1.96 6.53 7.91
CA LYS A 247 0.55 6.89 8.08
C LYS A 247 -0.25 5.65 8.44
N VAL A 248 -1.36 5.82 9.15
CA VAL A 248 -2.28 4.73 9.46
C VAL A 248 -3.59 4.96 8.73
N GLY A 249 -4.10 3.91 8.07
CA GLY A 249 -5.42 3.90 7.49
C GLY A 249 -6.19 2.66 7.91
N VAL A 250 -7.52 2.72 7.81
CA VAL A 250 -8.42 1.61 8.12
C VAL A 250 -9.22 1.26 6.87
N GLY A 251 -9.19 0.00 6.46
CA GLY A 251 -10.04 -0.54 5.39
C GLY A 251 -11.11 -1.47 5.96
N VAL A 252 -12.33 -1.41 5.43
CA VAL A 252 -13.50 -2.06 6.03
C VAL A 252 -14.10 -3.11 5.11
N LEU A 253 -14.02 -4.38 5.51
CA LEU A 253 -14.73 -5.48 4.88
C LEU A 253 -16.17 -5.51 5.39
N VAL A 254 -17.11 -5.07 4.56
CA VAL A 254 -18.54 -5.07 4.90
C VAL A 254 -19.21 -6.31 4.34
N GLU A 255 -19.84 -7.08 5.20
CA GLU A 255 -20.78 -8.13 4.83
C GLU A 255 -22.21 -7.62 4.90
N ASP A 256 -23.01 -7.94 3.89
CA ASP A 256 -24.45 -7.71 3.93
C ASP A 256 -25.13 -8.57 5.01
N SER A 257 -26.38 -8.27 5.35
CA SER A 257 -27.08 -8.81 6.53
C SER A 257 -27.33 -10.33 6.52
N ASP A 258 -27.15 -10.97 5.37
CA ASP A 258 -27.23 -12.42 5.18
C ASP A 258 -25.85 -13.09 5.05
N ASN A 259 -24.77 -12.30 5.19
CA ASN A 259 -23.37 -12.70 5.06
C ASN A 259 -23.03 -13.33 3.69
N GLN A 260 -23.78 -13.00 2.64
CA GLN A 260 -23.60 -13.59 1.31
C GLN A 260 -22.86 -12.68 0.33
N ARG A 261 -22.77 -11.38 0.62
CA ARG A 261 -22.16 -10.39 -0.27
C ARG A 261 -21.16 -9.54 0.48
N ILE A 262 -20.11 -9.13 -0.22
CA ILE A 262 -19.06 -8.22 0.26
C ILE A 262 -19.13 -6.93 -0.55
N LEU A 263 -19.01 -5.79 0.13
CA LEU A 263 -18.90 -4.49 -0.53
C LEU A 263 -17.45 -4.24 -0.97
N ILE A 264 -17.28 -3.78 -2.21
CA ILE A 264 -16.01 -3.25 -2.72
C ILE A 264 -16.28 -1.93 -3.46
N THR A 265 -15.33 -0.99 -3.41
CA THR A 265 -15.44 0.32 -4.04
C THR A 265 -14.32 0.52 -5.06
N LYS A 266 -14.62 1.22 -6.15
CA LYS A 266 -13.63 1.73 -7.10
C LYS A 266 -13.35 3.19 -6.76
N ARG A 267 -12.10 3.49 -6.42
CA ARG A 267 -11.66 4.84 -6.06
C ARG A 267 -11.87 5.82 -7.20
N ALA A 268 -12.25 7.06 -6.88
CA ALA A 268 -12.35 8.14 -7.85
C ALA A 268 -11.03 8.37 -8.61
N GLU A 269 -11.12 8.62 -9.91
CA GLU A 269 -9.95 8.83 -10.79
C GLU A 269 -9.18 10.13 -10.46
N THR A 270 -9.81 11.04 -9.71
CA THR A 270 -9.25 12.32 -9.26
C THR A 270 -8.30 12.18 -8.06
N LEU A 271 -8.29 11.03 -7.39
CA LEU A 271 -7.52 10.82 -6.16
C LEU A 271 -6.02 10.70 -6.44
N ARG A 272 -5.21 11.33 -5.58
CA ARG A 272 -3.74 11.38 -5.72
C ARG A 272 -3.08 10.00 -5.61
N ILE A 273 -3.61 9.16 -4.73
CA ILE A 273 -3.09 7.83 -4.41
C ILE A 273 -4.10 6.79 -4.89
N PHE A 274 -3.63 5.82 -5.67
CA PHE A 274 -4.43 4.71 -6.19
C PHE A 274 -5.73 5.13 -6.91
N PRO A 275 -5.70 6.08 -7.88
CA PRO A 275 -6.89 6.44 -8.65
C PRO A 275 -7.42 5.24 -9.45
N GLY A 276 -8.74 5.05 -9.48
CA GLY A 276 -9.39 4.01 -10.28
C GLY A 276 -9.18 2.57 -9.79
N VAL A 277 -8.51 2.38 -8.65
CA VAL A 277 -8.24 1.06 -8.07
C VAL A 277 -9.43 0.62 -7.22
N TRP A 278 -9.78 -0.67 -7.31
CA TRP A 278 -10.74 -1.34 -6.46
C TRP A 278 -10.13 -1.63 -5.08
N VAL A 279 -10.82 -1.18 -4.04
CA VAL A 279 -10.41 -1.29 -2.64
C VAL A 279 -11.62 -1.62 -1.77
N LEU A 280 -11.35 -2.04 -0.53
CA LEU A 280 -12.36 -1.94 0.51
C LEU A 280 -12.52 -0.47 0.90
N PRO A 281 -13.75 0.00 1.22
CA PRO A 281 -13.95 1.38 1.68
C PRO A 281 -13.10 1.67 2.91
N GLY A 282 -12.63 2.91 3.04
CA GLY A 282 -11.73 3.27 4.13
C GLY A 282 -10.76 4.41 3.84
N GLY A 283 -10.21 4.98 4.91
CA GLY A 283 -9.32 6.13 4.83
C GLY A 283 -8.37 6.25 6.01
N HIS A 284 -7.85 7.46 6.24
CA HIS A 284 -6.82 7.71 7.27
C HIS A 284 -7.45 7.80 8.66
N MET A 285 -6.73 7.33 9.68
CA MET A 285 -7.14 7.60 11.06
C MET A 285 -7.02 9.10 11.38
N GLU A 286 -8.04 9.64 12.05
CA GLU A 286 -8.01 11.00 12.58
C GLU A 286 -7.63 11.02 14.06
N GLN A 287 -7.31 12.22 14.57
CA GLN A 287 -6.87 12.38 15.95
C GLN A 287 -7.96 11.91 16.93
N SER A 288 -7.53 11.15 17.94
CA SER A 288 -8.39 10.62 19.00
C SER A 288 -9.42 9.56 18.59
N GLU A 289 -9.42 9.10 17.33
CA GLU A 289 -10.24 7.97 16.90
C GLU A 289 -9.62 6.62 17.32
N THR A 290 -10.48 5.68 17.68
CA THR A 290 -10.17 4.25 17.65
C THR A 290 -10.20 3.72 16.21
N ILE A 291 -9.57 2.56 15.97
CA ILE A 291 -9.60 1.89 14.67
C ILE A 291 -11.03 1.63 14.17
N PHE A 292 -11.93 1.26 15.08
CA PHE A 292 -13.33 1.00 14.72
C PHE A 292 -14.11 2.28 14.43
N GLU A 293 -13.86 3.36 15.18
CA GLU A 293 -14.47 4.68 14.91
C GLU A 293 -14.04 5.20 13.53
N THR A 294 -12.74 5.12 13.20
CA THR A 294 -12.26 5.46 11.85
C THR A 294 -12.99 4.65 10.78
N GLY A 295 -13.07 3.33 10.93
CA GLY A 295 -13.74 2.49 9.94
C GLY A 295 -15.23 2.82 9.77
N LEU A 296 -15.95 3.08 10.86
CA LEU A 296 -17.37 3.47 10.80
C LEU A 296 -17.57 4.85 10.16
N ARG A 297 -16.72 5.82 10.49
CA ARG A 297 -16.75 7.16 9.88
C ARG A 297 -16.52 7.07 8.37
N GLU A 298 -15.50 6.34 7.94
CA GLU A 298 -15.19 6.18 6.52
C GLU A 298 -16.30 5.46 5.75
N LEU A 299 -16.99 4.50 6.38
CA LEU A 299 -18.19 3.89 5.78
C LEU A 299 -19.34 4.87 5.59
N GLU A 300 -19.58 5.75 6.57
CA GLU A 300 -20.60 6.77 6.46
C GLU A 300 -20.23 7.80 5.39
N GLU A 301 -18.99 8.29 5.42
CA GLU A 301 -18.45 9.25 4.46
C GLU A 301 -18.49 8.69 3.05
N GLU A 302 -17.81 7.58 2.75
CA GLU A 302 -17.63 7.13 1.36
C GLU A 302 -18.88 6.50 0.74
N VAL A 303 -19.65 5.74 1.53
CA VAL A 303 -20.72 4.86 1.01
C VAL A 303 -22.07 5.04 1.70
N GLY A 304 -22.17 5.93 2.69
CA GLY A 304 -23.43 6.25 3.38
C GLY A 304 -23.96 5.17 4.31
N ILE A 305 -23.11 4.23 4.74
CA ILE A 305 -23.49 3.21 5.73
C ILE A 305 -23.26 3.79 7.12
N ASP A 306 -24.34 4.19 7.78
CA ASP A 306 -24.31 4.72 9.14
C ASP A 306 -24.11 3.61 10.19
N LYS A 307 -23.56 3.99 11.35
CA LYS A 307 -23.36 3.13 12.51
C LYS A 307 -24.60 2.35 12.94
N SER A 308 -25.81 2.90 12.79
CA SER A 308 -27.07 2.20 13.13
C SER A 308 -27.39 1.00 12.21
N MET A 309 -26.79 0.97 11.02
CA MET A 309 -26.97 -0.12 10.05
C MET A 309 -26.01 -1.29 10.30
N VAL A 310 -25.06 -1.13 11.23
CA VAL A 310 -24.00 -2.08 11.53
C VAL A 310 -24.31 -2.88 12.81
N ASP A 311 -24.04 -4.18 12.78
CA ASP A 311 -23.92 -4.99 13.99
C ASP A 311 -22.57 -4.68 14.67
N LEU A 312 -22.60 -3.86 15.72
CA LEU A 312 -21.39 -3.43 16.42
C LEU A 312 -20.62 -4.57 17.09
N ASP A 313 -21.30 -5.67 17.43
CA ASP A 313 -20.63 -6.85 18.02
C ASP A 313 -19.87 -7.67 16.96
N SER A 314 -20.10 -7.40 15.66
CA SER A 314 -19.38 -8.05 14.56
C SER A 314 -18.03 -7.39 14.21
N LEU A 315 -17.75 -6.21 14.78
CA LEU A 315 -16.52 -5.46 14.49
C LEU A 315 -15.28 -6.23 14.97
N LYS A 316 -14.36 -6.50 14.04
CA LYS A 316 -13.14 -7.27 14.31
C LYS A 316 -11.98 -6.77 13.46
N VAL A 317 -10.78 -6.64 14.02
CA VAL A 317 -9.56 -6.48 13.23
C VAL A 317 -9.18 -7.82 12.62
N ILE A 318 -9.05 -7.86 11.29
CA ILE A 318 -8.83 -9.10 10.53
C ILE A 318 -7.43 -9.20 9.93
N GLY A 319 -6.68 -8.09 9.86
CA GLY A 319 -5.30 -8.11 9.41
C GLY A 319 -4.70 -6.72 9.22
N ILE A 320 -3.41 -6.71 8.91
CA ILE A 320 -2.63 -5.50 8.64
C ILE A 320 -1.89 -5.66 7.32
N PHE A 321 -1.78 -4.58 6.57
CA PHE A 321 -0.98 -4.53 5.35
C PHE A 321 -0.11 -3.26 5.31
N GLU A 322 1.20 -3.46 5.19
CA GLU A 322 2.16 -2.40 4.92
C GLU A 322 2.11 -2.06 3.42
N SER A 323 1.70 -0.83 3.12
CA SER A 323 1.48 -0.31 1.78
C SER A 323 2.36 0.89 1.50
N SER A 324 2.62 1.12 0.21
CA SER A 324 3.42 2.24 -0.28
C SER A 324 2.82 2.82 -1.55
N TYR A 325 3.09 4.10 -1.80
CA TYR A 325 2.79 4.71 -3.09
C TYR A 325 4.01 5.51 -3.59
N PRO A 326 4.49 5.27 -4.83
CA PRO A 326 4.09 4.18 -5.74
C PRO A 326 4.37 2.78 -5.17
N ILE A 327 3.71 1.75 -5.72
CA ILE A 327 3.81 0.34 -5.25
C ILE A 327 5.14 -0.35 -5.57
N LEU A 328 5.94 0.26 -6.46
CA LEU A 328 7.26 -0.22 -6.87
C LEU A 328 8.28 0.86 -6.56
N LEU A 329 9.48 0.44 -6.16
CA LEU A 329 10.60 1.35 -5.98
C LEU A 329 11.12 1.82 -7.35
N ALA A 330 11.02 3.12 -7.61
CA ALA A 330 11.62 3.71 -8.80
C ALA A 330 13.14 3.80 -8.64
N HIS A 331 13.89 3.56 -9.72
CA HIS A 331 15.36 3.58 -9.70
C HIS A 331 15.97 4.93 -9.26
N ASP A 332 15.28 6.04 -9.51
CA ASP A 332 15.77 7.40 -9.31
C ASP A 332 15.00 8.21 -8.25
N LYS A 333 14.08 7.58 -7.50
CA LYS A 333 13.22 8.27 -6.53
C LYS A 333 12.86 7.37 -5.36
N LEU A 334 12.75 7.97 -4.17
CA LEU A 334 12.16 7.31 -3.01
C LEU A 334 10.62 7.28 -3.13
N PRO A 335 9.93 6.33 -2.48
CA PRO A 335 8.48 6.35 -2.37
C PRO A 335 7.96 7.68 -1.82
N GLY A 336 6.73 8.05 -2.16
CA GLY A 336 6.08 9.27 -1.65
C GLY A 336 5.39 9.03 -0.32
N ASP A 337 4.79 7.85 -0.16
CA ASP A 337 3.92 7.52 0.97
C ASP A 337 4.22 6.12 1.53
N HIS A 338 4.12 5.99 2.84
CA HIS A 338 4.22 4.74 3.61
C HIS A 338 2.99 4.64 4.51
N HIS A 339 2.22 3.58 4.37
CA HIS A 339 1.02 3.33 5.17
C HIS A 339 1.06 1.98 5.87
N ILE A 340 0.57 1.95 7.10
CA ILE A 340 0.03 0.75 7.74
C ILE A 340 -1.49 0.79 7.57
N VAL A 341 -2.03 -0.14 6.78
CA VAL A 341 -3.47 -0.29 6.59
C VAL A 341 -3.96 -1.40 7.51
N ILE A 342 -4.86 -1.05 8.42
CA ILE A 342 -5.51 -2.00 9.32
C ILE A 342 -6.85 -2.38 8.71
N PHE A 343 -7.09 -3.66 8.51
CA PHE A 343 -8.38 -4.13 8.00
C PHE A 343 -9.27 -4.56 9.15
N ILE A 344 -10.51 -4.08 9.12
CA ILE A 344 -11.59 -4.54 9.99
C ILE A 344 -12.68 -5.23 9.18
N SER A 345 -13.43 -6.14 9.79
CA SER A 345 -14.67 -6.70 9.24
C SER A 345 -15.87 -6.22 10.02
N VAL A 346 -17.00 -6.10 9.34
CA VAL A 346 -18.29 -5.70 9.91
C VAL A 346 -19.44 -6.34 9.15
N LYS A 347 -20.53 -6.65 9.87
CA LYS A 347 -21.80 -7.15 9.32
C LYS A 347 -22.88 -6.10 9.43
N LEU A 348 -23.73 -6.01 8.41
CA LEU A 348 -24.92 -5.16 8.47
C LEU A 348 -26.04 -5.84 9.27
N ASN A 349 -26.83 -5.03 9.96
CA ASN A 349 -28.04 -5.48 10.64
C ASN A 349 -29.08 -5.97 9.62
N ASN A 350 -29.83 -7.01 9.97
CA ASN A 350 -31.03 -7.35 9.20
C ASN A 350 -32.07 -6.25 9.45
N ASN A 351 -32.42 -5.46 8.43
CA ASN A 351 -33.51 -4.50 8.50
C ASN A 351 -34.84 -5.24 8.68
N ASN A 352 -35.21 -5.54 9.94
CA ASN A 352 -36.51 -6.10 10.29
C ASN A 352 -37.57 -4.99 10.30
N GLY A 353 -37.89 -4.46 9.12
CA GLY A 353 -39.09 -3.67 8.89
C GLY A 353 -40.20 -4.53 8.31
N ASN A 354 -40.85 -5.36 9.15
CA ASN A 354 -42.15 -6.05 8.97
C ASN A 354 -42.60 -6.65 7.62
N ASN A 355 -41.78 -6.69 6.58
CA ASN A 355 -42.07 -7.36 5.32
C ASN A 355 -40.93 -8.33 5.03
N ASN A 356 -41.25 -9.57 4.67
CA ASN A 356 -40.31 -10.65 4.38
C ASN A 356 -39.43 -10.42 3.13
N GLU A 357 -39.28 -9.17 2.67
CA GLU A 357 -38.39 -8.78 1.59
C GLU A 357 -37.19 -8.03 2.17
N LYS A 358 -36.07 -8.75 2.30
CA LYS A 358 -34.76 -8.17 2.59
C LYS A 358 -34.37 -7.29 1.40
N SER A 359 -34.60 -6.00 1.49
CA SER A 359 -34.09 -5.05 0.49
C SER A 359 -32.62 -4.74 0.80
N PRO A 360 -31.75 -4.68 -0.22
CA PRO A 360 -30.34 -4.34 -0.04
C PRO A 360 -30.20 -2.95 0.59
N VAL A 361 -29.15 -2.76 1.41
CA VAL A 361 -28.82 -1.44 1.94
C VAL A 361 -28.53 -0.49 0.78
N ASN A 362 -29.30 0.60 0.71
CA ASN A 362 -29.15 1.60 -0.33
C ASN A 362 -27.91 2.47 -0.06
N LEU A 363 -26.84 2.26 -0.82
CA LEU A 363 -25.59 3.00 -0.67
C LEU A 363 -25.75 4.44 -1.17
N LYS A 364 -25.10 5.39 -0.49
CA LYS A 364 -24.98 6.79 -0.92
C LYS A 364 -23.51 7.11 -1.12
N LEU A 365 -23.04 6.94 -2.34
CA LEU A 365 -21.62 7.10 -2.67
C LEU A 365 -21.25 8.59 -2.79
N GLN A 366 -20.12 8.99 -2.21
CA GLN A 366 -19.53 10.32 -2.45
C GLN A 366 -18.67 10.27 -3.70
N GLU A 367 -18.99 11.11 -4.67
CA GLU A 367 -18.37 11.10 -6.00
C GLU A 367 -16.89 11.48 -5.97
N GLU A 368 -16.48 12.30 -5.00
CA GLU A 368 -15.09 12.73 -4.82
C GLU A 368 -14.15 11.59 -4.37
N GLU A 369 -14.70 10.58 -3.69
CA GLU A 369 -13.93 9.46 -3.13
C GLU A 369 -14.18 8.15 -3.89
N VAL A 370 -15.44 7.89 -4.27
CA VAL A 370 -15.89 6.61 -4.83
C VAL A 370 -16.56 6.82 -6.18
N GLN A 371 -15.96 6.25 -7.22
CA GLN A 371 -16.53 6.23 -8.56
C GLN A 371 -17.67 5.21 -8.68
N ILE A 372 -17.49 4.02 -8.10
CA ILE A 372 -18.40 2.88 -8.21
C ILE A 372 -18.39 2.09 -6.90
N GLY A 373 -19.55 1.72 -6.38
CA GLY A 373 -19.70 0.70 -5.34
C GLY A 373 -20.22 -0.60 -5.93
N ALA A 374 -19.81 -1.75 -5.38
CA ALA A 374 -20.31 -3.05 -5.85
C ALA A 374 -20.53 -4.02 -4.69
N TRP A 375 -21.75 -4.57 -4.60
CA TRP A 375 -22.03 -5.75 -3.78
C TRP A 375 -21.71 -7.00 -4.59
N VAL A 376 -20.71 -7.75 -4.16
CA VAL A 376 -20.23 -8.96 -4.85
C VAL A 376 -20.56 -10.19 -4.02
N SER A 377 -21.20 -11.20 -4.60
CA SER A 377 -21.47 -12.44 -3.87
C SER A 377 -20.18 -13.13 -3.45
N LYS A 378 -20.15 -13.73 -2.24
CA LYS A 378 -18.95 -14.40 -1.72
C LYS A 378 -18.47 -15.53 -2.63
N SER A 379 -19.38 -16.27 -3.27
CA SER A 379 -19.02 -17.32 -4.24
C SER A 379 -18.25 -16.74 -5.43
N LEU A 380 -18.69 -15.60 -5.95
CA LEU A 380 -17.98 -14.89 -7.00
C LEU A 380 -16.65 -14.33 -6.49
N MET A 381 -16.61 -13.75 -5.29
CA MET A 381 -15.38 -13.22 -4.71
C MET A 381 -14.31 -14.32 -4.53
N VAL A 382 -14.69 -15.50 -4.04
CA VAL A 382 -13.80 -16.67 -3.95
C VAL A 382 -13.23 -17.02 -5.32
N LYS A 383 -14.09 -17.10 -6.35
CA LYS A 383 -13.64 -17.40 -7.72
C LYS A 383 -12.70 -16.34 -8.30
N ILE A 384 -12.93 -15.06 -8.01
CA ILE A 384 -12.01 -13.98 -8.41
C ILE A 384 -10.67 -14.17 -7.68
N MET A 385 -10.69 -14.40 -6.37
CA MET A 385 -9.47 -14.59 -5.57
C MET A 385 -8.68 -15.85 -5.97
N ASP A 386 -9.35 -16.95 -6.31
CA ASP A 386 -8.74 -18.19 -6.80
C ASP A 386 -8.03 -17.99 -8.16
N GLY A 387 -8.51 -17.05 -8.97
CA GLY A 387 -7.88 -16.66 -10.23
C GLY A 387 -6.63 -15.79 -10.08
N ILE A 388 -6.39 -15.23 -8.88
CA ILE A 388 -5.25 -14.35 -8.60
C ILE A 388 -4.06 -15.18 -8.10
N SER A 389 -2.84 -14.75 -8.48
CA SER A 389 -1.54 -15.29 -8.05
C SER A 389 -1.54 -15.85 -6.62
N THR A 390 -1.02 -17.07 -6.46
CA THR A 390 -0.92 -17.79 -5.19
C THR A 390 0.06 -17.17 -4.20
N GLU A 391 0.79 -16.13 -4.61
CA GLU A 391 1.73 -15.43 -3.74
C GLU A 391 1.08 -14.67 -2.58
N TYR A 392 -0.22 -14.46 -2.66
CA TYR A 392 -1.02 -13.81 -1.63
C TYR A 392 -1.71 -14.83 -0.70
N ASP A 393 -1.49 -16.13 -0.90
CA ASP A 393 -2.11 -17.17 -0.10
C ASP A 393 -1.44 -17.29 1.28
N LEU A 394 -2.25 -17.54 2.31
CA LEU A 394 -1.80 -17.88 3.67
C LEU A 394 -0.90 -19.11 3.63
N PHE A 395 0.42 -18.93 3.63
CA PHE A 395 1.40 -19.98 3.86
C PHE A 395 1.11 -21.30 3.09
N ASN A 396 1.36 -21.34 1.79
CA ASN A 396 1.68 -22.62 1.17
C ASN A 396 3.00 -23.11 1.80
N ASN A 397 2.88 -24.13 2.67
CA ASN A 397 3.92 -24.93 3.35
C ASN A 397 4.23 -24.61 4.83
N LEU A 398 3.26 -24.88 5.71
CA LEU A 398 3.54 -25.58 6.99
C LEU A 398 3.23 -27.08 6.94
N LYS A 399 2.72 -27.60 5.81
CA LYS A 399 2.87 -29.02 5.48
C LYS A 399 4.19 -29.17 4.76
N GLY A 400 5.16 -29.76 5.44
CA GLY A 400 6.53 -29.88 4.94
C GLY A 400 6.61 -30.50 3.56
N ASP A 401 7.61 -30.04 2.81
CA ASP A 401 8.26 -30.80 1.74
C ASP A 401 8.59 -32.19 2.26
N ASN A 402 7.68 -33.14 2.05
CA ASN A 402 7.87 -34.59 2.00
C ASN A 402 6.51 -35.26 1.82
N THR A 403 5.85 -35.06 0.69
CA THR A 403 5.12 -36.16 0.07
C THR A 403 5.17 -36.00 -1.44
N ASN A 404 5.73 -37.03 -2.07
CA ASN A 404 5.80 -37.23 -3.50
C ASN A 404 4.45 -36.99 -4.17
N ASN A 405 4.55 -36.47 -5.40
CA ASN A 405 3.66 -36.76 -6.53
C ASN A 405 2.67 -37.90 -6.24
N ASN A 406 1.42 -37.55 -6.00
CA ASN A 406 0.30 -38.32 -6.47
C ASN A 406 -0.84 -37.37 -6.80
N ASN A 407 -1.11 -37.30 -8.10
CA ASN A 407 -2.38 -36.86 -8.62
C ASN A 407 -3.50 -37.67 -7.93
N ASN A 408 -4.45 -36.93 -7.37
CA ASN A 408 -5.76 -37.31 -6.84
C ASN A 408 -5.92 -37.10 -5.34
N ASP A 409 -7.02 -36.41 -5.03
CA ASP A 409 -7.71 -36.35 -3.75
C ASP A 409 -7.12 -35.40 -2.71
N ILE A 410 -7.56 -34.14 -2.74
CA ILE A 410 -8.67 -33.70 -1.88
C ILE A 410 -9.64 -32.88 -2.75
N LYS A 411 -10.65 -33.58 -3.28
CA LYS A 411 -11.99 -33.02 -3.39
C LYS A 411 -12.39 -32.51 -2.00
N ARG A 412 -12.07 -31.26 -1.67
CA ARG A 412 -12.81 -30.53 -0.63
C ARG A 412 -14.13 -30.14 -1.29
N GLN A 413 -15.03 -31.12 -1.28
CA GLN A 413 -16.43 -30.96 -1.63
C GLN A 413 -16.95 -29.71 -0.92
N THR A 414 -17.35 -28.68 -1.66
CA THR A 414 -18.68 -28.63 -2.29
C THR A 414 -19.79 -28.95 -1.30
N HIS A 415 -19.71 -28.35 -0.10
CA HIS A 415 -20.87 -28.16 0.79
C HIS A 415 -21.36 -26.70 0.88
N LEU A 416 -20.92 -25.83 -0.05
CA LEU A 416 -21.71 -24.66 -0.40
C LEU A 416 -22.87 -25.14 -1.28
N LYS A 417 -24.06 -25.17 -0.67
CA LYS A 417 -25.35 -25.53 -1.28
C LYS A 417 -25.47 -25.02 -2.72
N LYS A 418 -25.95 -25.93 -3.60
CA LYS A 418 -26.50 -25.65 -4.93
C LYS A 418 -27.15 -24.27 -5.03
N ASN A 419 -26.72 -23.50 -6.03
CA ASN A 419 -27.32 -22.26 -6.54
C ASN A 419 -27.36 -21.06 -5.57
N LYS A 420 -26.20 -20.48 -5.27
CA LYS A 420 -26.13 -19.03 -4.98
C LYS A 420 -25.47 -18.36 -6.17
N GLU A 421 -26.25 -17.62 -6.94
CA GLU A 421 -25.80 -17.00 -8.20
C GLU A 421 -24.53 -16.18 -7.96
N GLU A 422 -23.53 -16.39 -8.82
CA GLU A 422 -22.42 -15.47 -8.98
C GLU A 422 -23.02 -14.16 -9.46
N SER A 423 -23.10 -13.18 -8.57
CA SER A 423 -23.81 -11.93 -8.85
C SER A 423 -23.02 -10.74 -8.34
N ILE A 424 -23.18 -9.65 -9.08
CA ILE A 424 -22.64 -8.35 -8.75
C ILE A 424 -23.73 -7.31 -8.93
N GLU A 425 -23.99 -6.54 -7.90
CA GLU A 425 -24.89 -5.39 -7.93
C GLU A 425 -24.04 -4.13 -7.87
N VAL A 426 -24.09 -3.33 -8.93
CA VAL A 426 -23.28 -2.12 -9.10
C VAL A 426 -24.10 -0.91 -8.71
N VAL A 427 -23.50 -0.03 -7.90
CA VAL A 427 -24.09 1.22 -7.41
C VAL A 427 -23.23 2.40 -7.86
N TYR A 428 -23.89 3.49 -8.24
CA TYR A 428 -23.26 4.73 -8.72
C TYR A 428 -23.66 5.92 -7.83
N PRO A 429 -22.82 6.96 -7.72
CA PRO A 429 -23.20 8.21 -7.06
C PRO A 429 -24.47 8.82 -7.67
N ILE A 430 -25.32 9.41 -6.82
CA ILE A 430 -26.63 9.97 -7.21
C ILE A 430 -26.50 11.03 -8.31
N ASN A 431 -25.43 11.83 -8.25
CA ASN A 431 -25.19 12.95 -9.18
C ASN A 431 -24.31 12.58 -10.38
N SER A 432 -24.06 11.29 -10.63
CA SER A 432 -23.26 10.83 -11.78
C SER A 432 -23.80 11.41 -13.09
N LYS A 433 -23.07 12.40 -13.65
CA LYS A 433 -23.53 13.25 -14.77
C LYS A 433 -23.65 12.52 -16.12
N ASN A 434 -23.11 11.31 -16.23
CA ASN A 434 -23.01 10.56 -17.49
C ASN A 434 -23.66 9.18 -17.36
N GLU A 435 -24.97 9.06 -17.63
CA GLU A 435 -25.64 7.75 -17.71
C GLU A 435 -25.06 6.84 -18.80
N GLN A 436 -24.46 7.42 -19.85
CA GLN A 436 -23.83 6.67 -20.95
C GLN A 436 -22.50 6.00 -20.56
N GLU A 437 -21.91 6.36 -19.42
CA GLU A 437 -20.64 5.79 -18.92
C GLU A 437 -20.85 4.78 -17.76
N LYS A 438 -22.11 4.55 -17.34
CA LYS A 438 -22.41 3.57 -16.29
C LYS A 438 -22.17 2.15 -16.82
N LEU A 439 -21.23 1.45 -16.20
CA LEU A 439 -20.92 0.05 -16.48
C LEU A 439 -22.05 -0.84 -15.96
N ARG A 440 -22.41 -1.83 -16.77
CA ARG A 440 -23.28 -2.93 -16.33
C ARG A 440 -22.49 -3.91 -15.45
N GLY A 441 -23.22 -4.72 -14.67
CA GLY A 441 -22.61 -5.74 -13.80
C GLY A 441 -21.69 -6.72 -14.53
N ASP A 442 -22.05 -7.14 -15.75
CA ASP A 442 -21.21 -8.02 -16.57
C ASP A 442 -19.89 -7.35 -16.98
N GLN A 443 -19.89 -6.05 -17.27
CA GLN A 443 -18.68 -5.29 -17.58
C GLN A 443 -17.77 -5.14 -16.35
N VAL A 444 -18.35 -4.89 -15.17
CA VAL A 444 -17.57 -4.83 -13.92
C VAL A 444 -17.01 -6.21 -13.55
N MET A 445 -17.79 -7.27 -13.74
CA MET A 445 -17.34 -8.65 -13.56
C MET A 445 -16.17 -8.97 -14.50
N ASP A 446 -16.27 -8.56 -15.77
CA ASP A 446 -15.18 -8.67 -16.74
C ASP A 446 -13.91 -7.94 -16.27
N MET A 447 -14.02 -6.76 -15.64
CA MET A 447 -12.87 -6.04 -15.09
C MET A 447 -12.17 -6.84 -13.98
N PHE A 448 -12.93 -7.49 -13.10
CA PHE A 448 -12.35 -8.35 -12.06
C PHE A 448 -11.58 -9.55 -12.62
N PHE A 449 -12.05 -10.16 -13.71
CA PHE A 449 -11.42 -11.35 -14.29
C PHE A 449 -10.37 -11.07 -15.38
N LYS A 450 -10.49 -9.97 -16.13
CA LYS A 450 -9.62 -9.65 -17.27
C LYS A 450 -8.49 -8.68 -16.91
N GLY A 451 -8.54 -8.05 -15.74
CA GLY A 451 -7.59 -7.01 -15.33
C GLY A 451 -7.46 -6.90 -13.82
N THR A 452 -7.00 -7.97 -13.16
CA THR A 452 -6.71 -8.00 -11.71
C THR A 452 -5.69 -6.95 -11.27
N ASP A 453 -4.98 -6.32 -12.21
CA ASP A 453 -4.11 -5.15 -12.00
C ASP A 453 -4.85 -3.94 -11.40
N ASN A 454 -6.19 -4.00 -11.35
CA ASN A 454 -7.02 -2.93 -10.83
C ASN A 454 -7.55 -3.16 -9.40
N ILE A 455 -7.23 -4.26 -8.70
CA ILE A 455 -7.54 -4.40 -7.26
C ILE A 455 -6.28 -4.12 -6.44
N ALA A 456 -6.40 -3.33 -5.39
CA ALA A 456 -5.25 -3.06 -4.52
C ALA A 456 -4.72 -4.35 -3.88
N ILE A 457 -3.39 -4.48 -3.86
CA ILE A 457 -2.71 -5.68 -3.32
C ILE A 457 -3.14 -5.98 -1.88
N GLY A 458 -3.27 -4.95 -1.03
CA GLY A 458 -3.75 -5.11 0.34
C GLY A 458 -5.18 -5.65 0.43
N THR A 459 -6.04 -5.26 -0.51
CA THR A 459 -7.42 -5.76 -0.62
C THR A 459 -7.44 -7.22 -1.09
N ILE A 460 -6.66 -7.58 -2.10
CA ILE A 460 -6.48 -8.98 -2.53
C ILE A 460 -6.01 -9.83 -1.35
N TYR A 461 -4.98 -9.35 -0.65
CA TYR A 461 -4.41 -10.01 0.51
C TYR A 461 -5.51 -10.32 1.50
N ILE A 462 -6.17 -9.29 2.07
CA ILE A 462 -7.12 -9.49 3.15
C ILE A 462 -8.33 -10.33 2.74
N LEU A 463 -8.85 -10.16 1.52
CA LEU A 463 -9.96 -10.97 1.01
C LEU A 463 -9.58 -12.45 0.93
N LYS A 464 -8.36 -12.78 0.46
CA LYS A 464 -7.87 -14.16 0.48
C LYS A 464 -7.77 -14.73 1.89
N GLN A 465 -7.36 -13.94 2.88
CA GLN A 465 -7.26 -14.44 4.26
C GLN A 465 -8.64 -14.68 4.85
N TYR A 466 -9.53 -13.70 4.67
CA TYR A 466 -10.87 -13.69 5.22
C TYR A 466 -11.78 -14.76 4.60
N LEU A 467 -11.68 -15.00 3.29
CA LEU A 467 -12.47 -16.03 2.62
C LEU A 467 -11.97 -17.46 2.88
N ASN A 468 -10.71 -17.61 3.32
CA ASN A 468 -10.11 -18.90 3.67
C ASN A 468 -10.18 -19.23 5.17
N SER A 469 -10.52 -18.27 6.05
CA SER A 469 -10.79 -18.59 7.44
C SER A 469 -12.10 -19.36 7.55
N ASP A 470 -12.08 -20.54 8.19
CA ASP A 470 -13.19 -21.49 8.36
C ASP A 470 -14.33 -20.97 9.28
N ASP A 471 -14.77 -19.71 9.14
CA ASP A 471 -15.88 -19.11 9.92
C ASP A 471 -17.25 -19.22 9.21
#